data_AF-A0A3M1C6Q6-F1
#
_entry.id   AF-A0A3M1C6Q6-F1
#
_cell.length_a   1.000
_cell.length_b   1.000
_cell.length_c   1.000
_cell.angle_alpha   90.00
_cell.angle_beta   90.00
_cell.angle_gamma   90.00
#
_symmetry.space_group_name_H-M   'P 1'
#
loop_
_entity.id
_entity.type
_entity.pdbx_description
1 polymer ?
#
loop_
_entity_poly.entity_id
_entity_poly.type
_entity_poly.pdbx_seq_one_letter_code
_entity_poly.pdbx_strand_id
1 'polypeptide(L)'
;MVDLYDLVKRYYYDPYTKGSNSIKYVLPAILNSSQFLKDKYSKPIYGAEGGIKSLNFKDWTWIQFDGEKVRDPYTLLPRLFQDISEKDLKLLLSEEYEIKNGGAALTAYGKLQFTEMTDYERKELEGALLKYCELDTLAMVMIYEGWRELIAEKFKEVA
;
A
#
# COMPACT_ATOMS: atom_id res chain seq x y z
N MET A 1 20.03 7.95 -1.39
CA MET A 1 18.59 7.63 -1.29
C MET A 1 17.95 8.77 -0.51
N VAL A 2 16.84 9.34 -0.99
CA VAL A 2 16.10 10.40 -0.28
C VAL A 2 15.03 9.73 0.57
N ASP A 3 14.93 10.13 1.84
CA ASP A 3 13.89 9.60 2.72
C ASP A 3 12.55 10.33 2.47
N LEU A 4 11.55 9.60 1.98
CA LEU A 4 10.23 10.16 1.76
C LEU A 4 9.54 10.54 3.07
N TYR A 5 9.84 9.87 4.19
CA TYR A 5 9.25 10.20 5.50
C TYR A 5 9.60 11.62 5.94
N ASP A 6 10.85 12.02 5.74
CA ASP A 6 11.29 13.39 6.01
C ASP A 6 10.58 14.42 5.13
N LEU A 7 10.32 14.07 3.87
CA LEU A 7 9.56 14.91 2.95
C LEU A 7 8.09 15.04 3.36
N VAL A 8 7.44 13.94 3.77
CA VAL A 8 6.06 13.98 4.28
C VAL A 8 5.98 14.96 5.43
N LYS A 9 6.83 14.80 6.45
CA LYS A 9 6.78 15.60 7.67
C LYS A 9 6.99 17.09 7.46
N ARG A 10 7.81 17.45 6.48
CA ARG A 10 8.21 18.85 6.24
C ARG A 10 7.32 19.55 5.22
N TYR A 11 6.77 18.82 4.24
CA TYR A 11 6.23 19.44 3.03
C TYR A 11 4.88 18.90 2.56
N TYR A 12 4.37 17.79 3.11
CA TYR A 12 3.10 17.21 2.66
C TYR A 12 2.08 17.10 3.80
N TYR A 13 1.04 17.93 3.72
CA TYR A 13 -0.06 17.98 4.68
C TYR A 13 -1.37 17.78 3.93
N ASP A 14 -2.04 16.66 4.18
CA ASP A 14 -3.34 16.36 3.60
C ASP A 14 -4.33 16.00 4.74
N PRO A 15 -5.51 16.64 4.84
CA PRO A 15 -6.50 16.35 5.88
C PRO A 15 -6.93 14.88 5.96
N TYR A 16 -6.89 14.14 4.84
CA TYR A 16 -7.25 12.73 4.80
C TYR A 16 -6.29 11.85 5.60
N THR A 17 -5.06 12.30 5.85
CA THR A 17 -4.09 11.53 6.66
C THR A 17 -4.40 11.58 8.15
N LYS A 18 -5.27 12.51 8.60
CA LYS A 18 -5.59 12.75 10.01
C LYS A 18 -4.35 12.90 10.90
N GLY A 19 -3.29 13.50 10.37
CA GLY A 19 -2.02 13.72 11.08
C GLY A 19 -1.06 12.53 11.07
N SER A 20 -1.42 11.41 10.43
CA SER A 20 -0.53 10.26 10.28
C SER A 20 0.47 10.48 9.14
N ASN A 21 1.74 10.16 9.39
CA ASN A 21 2.81 10.17 8.38
C ASN A 21 3.10 8.77 7.82
N SER A 22 2.33 7.76 8.22
CA SER A 22 2.49 6.41 7.69
C SER A 22 2.12 6.38 6.22
N ILE A 23 2.89 5.65 5.42
CA ILE A 23 2.64 5.46 3.97
C ILE A 23 1.22 4.96 3.70
N LYS A 24 0.62 4.20 4.63
CA LYS A 24 -0.75 3.68 4.54
C LYS A 24 -1.84 4.73 4.66
N TYR A 25 -1.50 5.91 5.18
CA TYR A 25 -2.39 7.06 5.24
C TYR A 25 -2.05 8.07 4.14
N VAL A 26 -0.75 8.26 3.87
CA VAL A 26 -0.26 9.18 2.86
C VAL A 26 -0.63 8.73 1.44
N LEU A 27 -0.54 7.43 1.13
CA LEU A 27 -0.87 6.90 -0.19
C LEU A 27 -2.36 7.10 -0.52
N PRO A 28 -3.34 6.64 0.29
CA PRO A 28 -4.74 6.90 -0.04
C PRO A 28 -5.06 8.39 -0.12
N ALA A 29 -4.43 9.24 0.69
CA ALA A 29 -4.64 10.68 0.64
C ALA A 29 -4.22 11.28 -0.71
N ILE A 30 -3.00 10.99 -1.17
CA ILE A 30 -2.50 11.54 -2.44
C ILE A 30 -3.23 10.96 -3.67
N LEU A 31 -3.66 9.70 -3.60
CA LEU A 31 -4.48 9.09 -4.66
C LEU A 31 -5.86 9.74 -4.76
N ASN A 32 -6.43 10.20 -3.64
CA ASN A 32 -7.69 10.92 -3.64
C ASN A 32 -7.55 12.35 -4.20
N SER A 33 -6.40 13.01 -4.02
CA SER A 33 -6.20 14.40 -4.46
C SER A 33 -5.63 14.56 -5.86
N SER A 34 -4.82 13.61 -6.37
CA SER A 34 -4.18 13.74 -7.68
C SER A 34 -5.01 13.12 -8.82
N GLN A 35 -5.48 13.94 -9.75
CA GLN A 35 -6.18 13.45 -10.96
C GLN A 35 -5.21 12.69 -11.88
N PHE A 36 -3.96 13.14 -11.98
CA PHE A 36 -2.92 12.44 -12.73
C PHE A 36 -2.77 10.98 -12.27
N LEU A 37 -2.69 10.75 -10.95
CA LEU A 37 -2.57 9.39 -10.42
C LEU A 37 -3.83 8.57 -10.71
N LYS A 38 -5.02 9.14 -10.55
CA LYS A 38 -6.30 8.51 -10.92
C LYS A 38 -6.32 8.05 -12.38
N ASP A 39 -5.94 8.91 -13.31
CA ASP A 39 -5.97 8.60 -14.74
C ASP A 39 -4.95 7.53 -15.15
N LYS A 40 -3.81 7.48 -14.45
CA LYS A 40 -2.75 6.51 -14.71
C LYS A 40 -3.07 5.14 -14.13
N TYR A 41 -3.41 5.07 -12.84
CA TYR A 41 -3.50 3.81 -12.09
C TYR A 41 -4.93 3.23 -11.99
N SER A 42 -5.94 3.88 -12.58
CA SER A 42 -7.28 3.29 -12.82
C SER A 42 -7.34 2.36 -14.02
N LYS A 43 -6.24 2.22 -14.76
CA LYS A 43 -6.10 1.32 -15.91
C LYS A 43 -5.44 0.00 -15.47
N PRO A 44 -5.72 -1.12 -16.14
CA PRO A 44 -5.09 -2.41 -15.87
C PRO A 44 -3.67 -2.47 -16.43
N ILE A 45 -2.81 -1.55 -15.99
CA ILE A 45 -1.44 -1.39 -16.52
C ILE A 45 -0.38 -2.09 -15.67
N TYR A 46 -0.74 -2.60 -14.49
CA TYR A 46 0.23 -3.15 -13.55
C TYR A 46 0.35 -4.66 -13.69
N GLY A 47 1.52 -5.14 -14.11
CA GLY A 47 1.73 -6.54 -14.52
C GLY A 47 1.14 -6.89 -15.88
N ALA A 48 0.78 -5.88 -16.69
CA ALA A 48 0.27 -6.05 -18.06
C ALA A 48 1.39 -6.04 -19.11
N GLU A 49 1.15 -6.63 -20.27
CA GLU A 49 2.07 -6.57 -21.42
C GLU A 49 2.23 -5.12 -21.89
N GLY A 50 3.48 -4.65 -21.98
CA GLY A 50 3.78 -3.24 -22.29
C GLY A 50 3.44 -2.23 -21.17
N GLY A 51 2.99 -2.72 -20.01
CA GLY A 51 2.66 -1.91 -18.84
C GLY A 51 3.81 -1.79 -17.82
N ILE A 52 3.45 -1.47 -16.58
CA ILE A 52 4.38 -1.45 -15.44
C ILE A 52 4.67 -2.90 -15.06
N LYS A 53 5.95 -3.29 -15.03
CA LYS A 53 6.36 -4.65 -14.67
C LYS A 53 5.96 -4.97 -13.23
N SER A 54 5.35 -6.14 -13.03
CA SER A 54 5.05 -6.73 -11.73
C SER A 54 5.59 -8.15 -11.65
N LEU A 55 5.93 -8.62 -10.45
CA LEU A 55 6.28 -10.02 -10.20
C LEU A 55 5.14 -10.78 -9.51
N ASN A 56 4.22 -10.07 -8.86
CA ASN A 56 3.18 -10.67 -8.01
C ASN A 56 1.74 -10.37 -8.45
N PHE A 57 1.58 -9.54 -9.49
CA PHE A 57 0.29 -9.14 -10.06
C PHE A 57 0.28 -9.28 -11.58
N LYS A 58 -0.91 -9.45 -12.15
CA LYS A 58 -1.14 -9.55 -13.59
C LYS A 58 -2.36 -8.72 -13.96
N ASP A 59 -2.24 -7.90 -15.00
CA ASP A 59 -3.31 -7.04 -15.54
C ASP A 59 -4.08 -6.27 -14.44
N TRP A 60 -3.35 -5.80 -13.42
CA TRP A 60 -3.90 -5.27 -12.19
C TRP A 60 -4.20 -3.77 -12.26
N THR A 61 -5.31 -3.39 -11.63
CA THR A 61 -5.77 -2.01 -11.48
C THR A 61 -5.74 -1.60 -10.01
N TRP A 62 -4.86 -0.68 -9.66
CA TRP A 62 -4.66 -0.24 -8.28
C TRP A 62 -5.73 0.74 -7.79
N ILE A 63 -6.21 1.64 -8.66
CA ILE A 63 -7.24 2.60 -8.29
C ILE A 63 -8.61 2.00 -8.58
N GLN A 64 -9.32 1.69 -7.50
CA GLN A 64 -10.72 1.32 -7.50
C GLN A 64 -11.48 2.37 -6.70
N PHE A 65 -12.68 2.73 -7.15
CA PHE A 65 -13.49 3.76 -6.50
C PHE A 65 -14.56 3.12 -5.60
N ASP A 66 -14.75 3.72 -4.43
CA ASP A 66 -15.89 3.52 -3.53
C ASP A 66 -16.65 4.84 -3.44
N GLY A 67 -17.67 4.99 -4.30
CA GLY A 67 -18.29 6.28 -4.57
C GLY A 67 -17.29 7.26 -5.21
N GLU A 68 -17.11 8.42 -4.58
CA GLU A 68 -16.17 9.46 -5.04
C GLU A 68 -14.73 9.25 -4.54
N LYS A 69 -14.51 8.29 -3.62
CA LYS A 69 -13.22 8.09 -2.96
C LYS A 69 -12.47 6.92 -3.58
N VAL A 70 -11.15 7.07 -3.66
CA VAL A 70 -10.26 5.95 -3.99
C VAL A 70 -10.24 5.00 -2.79
N ARG A 71 -10.56 3.73 -3.04
CA ARG A 71 -10.42 2.65 -2.07
C ARG A 71 -8.96 2.48 -1.70
N ASP A 72 -8.68 2.32 -0.42
CA ASP A 72 -7.31 2.12 0.08
C ASP A 72 -6.66 0.89 -0.60
N PRO A 73 -5.54 1.07 -1.35
CA PRO A 73 -4.86 -0.02 -2.05
C PRO A 73 -4.45 -1.18 -1.14
N TYR A 74 -4.14 -0.92 0.14
CA TYR A 74 -3.78 -1.96 1.09
C TYR A 74 -4.95 -2.89 1.42
N THR A 75 -6.20 -2.44 1.24
CA THR A 75 -7.41 -3.26 1.45
C THR A 75 -7.70 -4.20 0.28
N LEU A 76 -6.96 -4.09 -0.82
CA LEU A 76 -7.07 -4.95 -2.00
C LEU A 76 -6.15 -6.18 -1.90
N LEU A 77 -5.22 -6.18 -0.95
CA LEU A 77 -4.29 -7.28 -0.74
C LEU A 77 -4.97 -8.48 -0.05
N PRO A 78 -4.51 -9.71 -0.30
CA PRO A 78 -4.98 -10.88 0.44
C PRO A 78 -4.70 -10.71 1.93
N ARG A 79 -5.60 -11.21 2.78
CA ARG A 79 -5.37 -11.25 4.22
C ARG A 79 -4.18 -12.18 4.49
N LEU A 80 -3.22 -11.71 5.30
CA LEU A 80 -2.04 -12.48 5.71
C LEU A 80 -2.40 -13.66 6.64
N PHE A 81 -3.56 -13.61 7.28
CA PHE A 81 -4.01 -14.63 8.22
C PHE A 81 -5.45 -15.03 7.86
N GLN A 82 -5.60 -16.11 7.08
CA GLN A 82 -6.92 -16.62 6.69
C GLN A 82 -7.40 -17.74 7.64
N ASP A 83 -6.47 -18.53 8.18
CA ASP A 83 -6.76 -19.75 8.97
C ASP A 83 -6.57 -19.57 10.49
N ILE A 84 -6.29 -18.35 10.95
CA ILE A 84 -6.07 -18.08 12.37
C ILE A 84 -7.38 -17.55 12.97
N SER A 85 -7.85 -18.18 14.04
CA SER A 85 -9.03 -17.70 14.77
C SER A 85 -8.79 -16.28 15.27
N GLU A 86 -9.83 -15.42 15.32
CA GLU A 86 -9.68 -14.04 15.81
C GLU A 86 -9.04 -13.98 17.22
N LYS A 87 -9.26 -15.02 18.03
CA LYS A 87 -8.70 -15.17 19.36
C LYS A 87 -7.18 -15.41 19.33
N ASP A 88 -6.70 -16.28 18.44
CA ASP A 88 -5.27 -16.53 18.27
C ASP A 88 -4.57 -15.36 17.59
N LEU A 89 -5.28 -14.66 16.68
CA LEU A 89 -4.83 -13.40 16.10
C LEU A 89 -4.57 -12.36 17.18
N LYS A 90 -5.48 -12.22 18.15
CA LYS A 90 -5.38 -11.28 19.27
C LYS A 90 -4.34 -11.69 20.32
N LEU A 91 -4.00 -12.98 20.40
CA LEU A 91 -2.93 -13.48 21.26
C LEU A 91 -1.55 -13.24 20.63
N LEU A 92 -1.44 -13.39 19.31
CA LEU A 92 -0.22 -13.16 18.53
C LEU A 92 0.05 -11.66 18.28
N LEU A 93 -1.02 -10.88 18.15
CA LEU A 93 -0.99 -9.43 18.00
C LEU A 93 -1.46 -8.85 19.33
N SER A 94 -0.51 -8.49 20.21
CA SER A 94 -0.79 -7.76 21.46
C SER A 94 -1.93 -6.76 21.25
N GLU A 95 -2.91 -6.76 22.17
CA GLU A 95 -4.34 -6.40 22.04
C GLU A 95 -4.78 -5.10 21.29
N GLU A 96 -3.90 -4.36 20.63
CA GLU A 96 -4.20 -3.07 19.99
C GLU A 96 -4.11 -3.03 18.46
N TYR A 97 -3.71 -4.10 17.77
CA TYR A 97 -3.46 -4.00 16.34
C TYR A 97 -4.61 -4.55 15.49
N GLU A 98 -5.59 -3.68 15.21
CA GLU A 98 -6.40 -3.81 14.00
C GLU A 98 -5.49 -4.11 12.80
N ILE A 99 -5.96 -5.03 11.97
CA ILE A 99 -5.32 -5.71 10.84
C ILE A 99 -5.06 -4.72 9.68
N LYS A 100 -4.30 -3.66 9.94
CA LYS A 100 -3.91 -2.59 9.01
C LYS A 100 -2.45 -2.16 9.14
N ASN A 101 -1.63 -2.84 9.94
CA ASN A 101 -0.30 -2.35 10.34
C ASN A 101 0.86 -3.16 9.77
N GLY A 102 2.02 -2.50 9.55
CA GLY A 102 3.26 -3.17 9.13
C GLY A 102 3.71 -4.26 10.11
N GLY A 103 3.27 -4.18 11.37
CA GLY A 103 3.43 -5.23 12.37
C GLY A 103 2.82 -6.57 11.95
N ALA A 104 1.69 -6.60 11.24
CA ALA A 104 1.10 -7.84 10.76
C ALA A 104 1.99 -8.55 9.73
N ALA A 105 2.63 -7.80 8.83
CA ALA A 105 3.60 -8.35 7.89
C ALA A 105 4.85 -8.86 8.61
N LEU A 106 5.33 -8.16 9.64
CA LEU A 106 6.44 -8.60 10.47
C LEU A 106 6.10 -9.89 11.25
N THR A 107 4.91 -9.97 11.85
CA THR A 107 4.42 -11.17 12.55
C THR A 107 4.27 -12.34 11.58
N ALA A 108 3.72 -12.11 10.39
CA ALA A 108 3.61 -13.12 9.34
C ALA A 108 4.99 -13.64 8.91
N TYR A 109 5.97 -12.75 8.74
CA TYR A 109 7.33 -13.14 8.42
C TYR A 109 7.99 -13.93 9.57
N GLY A 110 7.79 -13.51 10.82
CA GLY A 110 8.24 -14.28 11.99
C GLY A 110 7.59 -15.66 12.03
N LYS A 111 6.29 -15.77 11.72
CA LYS A 111 5.58 -17.04 11.63
C LYS A 111 6.23 -17.97 10.59
N LEU A 112 6.56 -17.46 9.40
CA LEU A 112 7.28 -18.23 8.36
C LEU A 112 8.60 -18.82 8.84
N GLN A 113 9.31 -18.11 9.72
CA GLN A 113 10.64 -18.52 10.22
C GLN A 113 10.58 -19.48 11.40
N PHE A 114 9.61 -19.30 12.31
CA PHE A 114 9.67 -19.90 13.65
C PHE A 114 8.51 -20.84 13.98
N THR A 115 7.56 -21.03 13.07
CA THR A 115 6.41 -21.94 13.31
C THR A 115 6.34 -23.04 12.28
N GLU A 116 5.91 -24.22 12.73
CA GLU A 116 5.54 -25.29 11.83
C GLU A 116 4.25 -24.94 11.11
N MET A 117 4.23 -25.18 9.80
CA MET A 117 3.09 -24.95 8.92
C MET A 117 3.22 -25.86 7.71
N THR A 118 2.10 -26.14 7.05
CA THR A 118 2.07 -26.91 5.81
C THR A 118 2.73 -26.14 4.66
N ASP A 119 3.18 -26.86 3.63
CA ASP A 119 3.71 -26.24 2.41
C ASP A 119 2.70 -25.32 1.72
N TYR A 120 1.41 -25.64 1.84
CA TYR A 120 0.34 -24.81 1.32
C TYR A 120 0.24 -23.48 2.08
N GLU A 121 0.12 -23.51 3.41
CA GLU A 121 0.06 -22.31 4.25
C GLU A 121 1.30 -21.42 4.07
N ARG A 122 2.49 -22.05 3.96
CA ARG A 122 3.75 -21.34 3.70
C ARG A 122 3.68 -20.57 2.39
N LYS A 123 3.29 -21.22 1.29
CA LYS A 123 3.20 -20.60 -0.03
C LYS A 123 2.19 -19.47 -0.09
N GLU A 124 1.03 -19.63 0.54
CA GLU A 124 0.01 -18.57 0.60
C GLU A 124 0.53 -17.35 1.37
N LEU A 125 1.19 -17.58 2.51
CA LEU A 125 1.74 -16.51 3.34
C LEU A 125 2.90 -15.79 2.64
N GLU A 126 3.79 -16.53 1.97
CA GLU A 126 4.85 -15.97 1.12
C GLU A 126 4.28 -15.12 -0.02
N GLY A 127 3.29 -15.65 -0.75
CA GLY A 127 2.63 -14.91 -1.83
C GLY A 127 1.96 -13.62 -1.34
N ALA A 128 1.33 -13.66 -0.17
CA ALA A 128 0.71 -12.48 0.43
C ALA A 128 1.76 -11.43 0.87
N LEU A 129 2.87 -11.85 1.47
CA LEU A 129 3.97 -10.95 1.84
C LEU A 129 4.65 -10.33 0.62
N LEU A 130 4.89 -11.10 -0.45
CA LEU A 130 5.48 -10.58 -1.68
C LEU A 130 4.60 -9.49 -2.33
N LYS A 131 3.29 -9.71 -2.38
CA LYS A 131 2.32 -8.70 -2.84
C LYS A 131 2.34 -7.44 -1.98
N TYR A 132 2.44 -7.60 -0.67
CA TYR A 132 2.51 -6.49 0.29
C TYR A 132 3.80 -5.67 0.11
N CYS A 133 4.96 -6.32 0.03
CA CYS A 133 6.25 -5.65 -0.20
C CYS A 133 6.30 -4.94 -1.57
N GLU A 134 5.70 -5.54 -2.59
CA GLU A 134 5.62 -4.92 -3.90
C GLU A 134 4.76 -3.64 -3.87
N LEU A 135 3.61 -3.67 -3.17
CA LEU A 135 2.79 -2.47 -2.98
C LEU A 135 3.53 -1.39 -2.20
N ASP A 136 4.26 -1.71 -1.12
CA ASP A 136 5.03 -0.70 -0.36
C ASP A 136 6.04 0.02 -1.26
N THR A 137 6.69 -0.72 -2.17
CA THR A 137 7.62 -0.12 -3.14
C THR A 137 6.90 0.77 -4.14
N LEU A 138 5.78 0.29 -4.69
CA LEU A 138 4.97 1.05 -5.64
C LEU A 138 4.35 2.30 -5.00
N ALA A 139 3.94 2.21 -3.74
CA ALA A 139 3.35 3.31 -2.98
C ALA A 139 4.31 4.51 -2.91
N MET A 140 5.60 4.26 -2.67
CA MET A 140 6.63 5.30 -2.70
C MET A 140 6.71 5.99 -4.08
N VAL A 141 6.59 5.21 -5.17
CA VAL A 141 6.58 5.76 -6.54
C VAL A 141 5.34 6.60 -6.79
N MET A 142 4.14 6.11 -6.42
CA MET A 142 2.89 6.85 -6.56
C MET A 142 2.91 8.17 -5.79
N ILE A 143 3.42 8.16 -4.56
CA ILE A 143 3.56 9.36 -3.73
C ILE A 143 4.50 10.37 -4.39
N TYR A 144 5.67 9.90 -4.85
CA TYR A 144 6.61 10.75 -5.56
C TYR A 144 6.01 11.36 -6.83
N GLU A 145 5.32 10.56 -7.64
CA GLU A 145 4.68 11.03 -8.86
C GLU A 145 3.60 12.08 -8.59
N GLY A 146 2.78 11.87 -7.55
CA GLY A 146 1.78 12.85 -7.12
C GLY A 146 2.41 14.15 -6.65
N TRP A 147 3.47 14.10 -5.84
CA TRP A 147 4.18 15.32 -5.43
C TRP A 147 4.80 16.07 -6.61
N ARG A 148 5.37 15.34 -7.56
CA ARG A 148 5.94 15.94 -8.78
C ARG A 148 4.86 16.66 -9.60
N GLU A 149 3.67 16.07 -9.72
CA GLU A 149 2.54 16.71 -10.38
C GLU A 149 2.10 17.98 -9.63
N LEU A 150 1.84 17.90 -8.32
CA LEU A 150 1.45 19.05 -7.51
C LEU A 150 2.43 20.24 -7.61
N ILE A 151 3.73 19.95 -7.64
CA ILE A 151 4.77 20.97 -7.81
C ILE A 151 4.73 21.56 -9.23
N ALA A 152 4.59 20.72 -10.26
CA ALA A 152 4.54 21.16 -11.64
C ALA A 152 3.32 22.04 -11.94
N GLU A 153 2.17 21.76 -11.34
CA GLU A 153 0.97 22.59 -11.46
C GLU A 153 1.18 23.97 -10.82
N LYS A 154 1.73 24.03 -9.61
CA LYS A 154 2.04 25.31 -8.95
C LYS A 154 2.96 26.21 -9.77
N PHE A 155 3.95 25.64 -10.47
CA PHE A 155 4.83 26.44 -11.33
C PHE A 155 4.14 26.93 -12.61
N LYS A 156 3.07 26.29 -13.06
CA LYS A 156 2.25 26.78 -14.19
C LYS A 156 1.31 27.91 -13.80
N GLU A 157 0.85 27.95 -12.55
CA GLU A 157 -0.05 29.01 -12.06
C GLU A 157 0.67 30.34 -11.79
N VAL A 158 2.00 30.30 -11.58
CA VAL A 158 2.83 31.46 -11.21
C VAL A 158 3.56 32.06 -12.43
N ALA A 159 3.53 31.38 -13.59
CA ALA A 159 4.14 31.82 -14.84
C ALA A 159 3.11 32.45 -15.79
#